data_AF-P86851-F1
#
_entry.id   AF-P86851-F1
#
_cell.length_a   1.000
_cell.length_b   1.000
_cell.length_c   1.000
_cell.angle_alpha   90.00
_cell.angle_beta   90.00
_cell.angle_gamma   90.00
#
_symmetry.space_group_name_H-M   'P 1'
#
loop_
_entity.id
_entity.type
_entity.pdbx_description
1 polymer ?
#
loop_
_entity_poly.entity_id
_entity_poly.type
_entity_poly.pdbx_seq_one_letter_code
_entity_poly.pdbx_strand_id
1 'polypeptide(L)' 'HEPCGESCVFIPCITTVVGCSCKNKVCYN' A
#
# COMPACT_ATOMS: atom_id res chain seq x y z
N HIS A 1 -4.20 1.71 10.28
CA HIS A 1 -3.73 0.38 9.83
C HIS A 1 -4.86 -0.43 9.23
N GLU A 2 -5.45 0.11 8.19
CA GLU A 2 -6.43 -0.55 7.34
C GLU A 2 -5.87 -0.67 5.92
N PRO A 3 -6.26 -1.68 5.14
CA PRO A 3 -5.74 -1.85 3.78
C PRO A 3 -6.23 -0.72 2.87
N CYS A 4 -5.32 -0.14 2.09
CA CYS A 4 -5.62 0.92 1.11
C CYS A 4 -6.32 0.41 -0.17
N GLY A 5 -6.60 -0.90 -0.24
CA GLY A 5 -7.15 -1.52 -1.45
C GLY A 5 -6.12 -1.77 -2.56
N GLU A 6 -4.83 -1.61 -2.27
CA GLU A 6 -3.74 -1.85 -3.22
C GLU A 6 -2.82 -2.99 -2.77
N SER A 7 -2.08 -3.54 -3.74
CA SER A 7 -1.04 -4.54 -3.51
C SER A 7 0.30 -4.02 -4.03
N CYS A 8 1.35 -4.34 -3.29
CA CYS A 8 2.71 -3.91 -3.57
C CYS A 8 3.65 -5.07 -3.94
N VAL A 9 3.15 -6.04 -4.72
CA VAL A 9 3.94 -7.20 -5.16
C VAL A 9 4.88 -6.83 -6.31
N PHE A 10 4.38 -6.10 -7.30
CA PHE A 10 5.10 -5.77 -8.53
C PHE A 10 5.29 -4.27 -8.74
N ILE A 11 4.47 -3.45 -8.08
CA ILE A 11 4.52 -1.99 -8.12
C ILE A 11 4.50 -1.44 -6.70
N PRO A 12 5.05 -0.26 -6.42
CA PRO A 12 4.81 0.42 -5.16
C PRO A 12 3.34 0.83 -5.03
N CYS A 13 2.89 1.10 -3.80
CA CYS A 13 1.54 1.63 -3.55
C CYS A 13 1.39 2.98 -4.27
N ILE A 14 0.40 3.15 -5.13
CA ILE A 14 0.16 4.41 -5.84
C ILE A 14 -0.26 5.48 -4.82
N THR A 15 -0.99 5.05 -3.78
CA THR A 15 -1.42 5.89 -2.65
C THR A 15 -0.33 6.15 -1.61
N THR A 16 0.94 5.88 -1.88
CA THR A 16 2.05 6.31 -0.99
C THR A 16 2.02 7.80 -0.70
N VAL A 17 1.59 8.61 -1.67
CA VAL A 17 1.43 10.08 -1.51
C VAL A 17 0.33 10.50 -0.53
N VAL A 18 -0.61 9.60 -0.20
CA VAL A 18 -1.67 9.85 0.79
C VAL A 18 -1.43 9.13 2.12
N GLY A 19 -0.25 8.53 2.32
CA GLY A 19 0.15 7.91 3.58
C GLY A 19 0.19 6.38 3.58
N CYS A 20 -0.18 5.73 2.48
CA CYS A 20 -0.14 4.26 2.43
C CYS A 20 1.30 3.74 2.36
N SER A 21 1.54 2.61 3.01
CA SER A 21 2.83 1.93 3.07
C SER A 21 2.68 0.44 2.75
N CYS A 22 3.65 -0.10 2.04
CA CYS A 22 3.65 -1.52 1.69
C CYS A 22 4.03 -2.39 2.90
N LYS A 23 3.16 -3.31 3.30
CA LYS A 23 3.44 -4.31 4.33
C LYS A 23 2.88 -5.67 3.91
N ASN A 24 3.75 -6.69 3.90
CA ASN A 24 3.36 -8.05 3.51
C ASN A 24 2.62 -8.10 2.16
N LYS A 25 3.16 -7.39 1.15
CA LYS A 25 2.60 -7.32 -0.22
C LYS A 25 1.24 -6.62 -0.34
N VAL A 26 0.69 -6.07 0.73
CA VAL A 26 -0.54 -5.28 0.73
C VAL A 26 -0.22 -3.87 1.22
N CYS A 27 -0.84 -2.87 0.62
CA CYS A 27 -0.67 -1.48 1.02
C CYS A 27 -1.63 -1.15 2.17
N TYR A 28 -1.11 -0.56 3.25
CA TYR A 28 -1.87 -0.18 4.43
C TYR A 28 -1.62 1.29 4.79
N ASN A 29 -2.65 1.97 5.30
CA ASN A 29 -2.54 3.31 5.86
C ASN A 29 -2.20 3.28 7.35
#